data_AF-A0A9Q3GC44-F1
#
_entry.id   AF-A0A9Q3GC44-F1
#
_cell.length_a   1.000
_cell.length_b   1.000
_cell.length_c   1.000
_cell.angle_alpha   90.00
_cell.angle_beta   90.00
_cell.angle_gamma   90.00
#
_symmetry.space_group_name_H-M   'P 1'
#
loop_
_entity.id
_entity.type
_entity.pdbx_description
1 polymer ?
#
loop_
_entity_poly.entity_id
_entity_poly.type
_entity_poly.pdbx_seq_one_letter_code
_entity_poly.pdbx_strand_id
1 'polypeptide(L)'
;MEYKDHEGYNYDWVTLLQAVQLPYNTSQNSTTGKTPALVEKGWNTLLPVDQLKKNLLTIHLTAKDFHEMWKGACDTASECIAEAKE
;
A
#
# COMPACT_ATOMS: atom_id res chain seq x y z
N MET A 1 -1.39 -24.49 -4.65
CA MET A 1 -1.19 -23.15 -5.25
C MET A 1 0.20 -22.72 -4.88
N GLU A 2 1.12 -22.70 -5.84
CA GLU A 2 2.47 -22.17 -5.64
C GLU A 2 2.48 -20.75 -6.18
N TYR A 3 2.71 -19.76 -5.31
CA TYR A 3 2.92 -18.39 -5.73
C TYR A 3 4.40 -18.23 -6.08
N LYS A 4 4.68 -17.92 -7.35
CA LYS A 4 6.01 -17.54 -7.83
C LYS A 4 6.12 -16.03 -7.79
N ASP A 5 7.13 -15.53 -7.09
CA ASP A 5 7.52 -14.13 -7.22
C ASP A 5 8.21 -13.86 -8.58
N HIS A 6 8.49 -12.60 -8.87
CA HIS A 6 9.21 -12.17 -10.07
C HIS A 6 10.68 -12.63 -10.12
N GLU A 7 11.22 -13.14 -9.00
CA GLU A 7 12.61 -13.60 -8.85
C GLU A 7 12.74 -15.13 -8.98
N GLY A 8 11.61 -15.85 -9.12
CA GLY A 8 11.56 -17.29 -9.33
C GLY A 8 11.51 -18.13 -8.04
N TYR A 9 11.34 -17.51 -6.87
CA TYR A 9 11.17 -18.21 -5.61
C TYR A 9 9.72 -18.68 -5.43
N ASN A 10 9.58 -19.98 -5.17
CA ASN A 10 8.32 -20.58 -4.75
C ASN A 10 8.16 -20.36 -3.25
N TYR A 11 7.25 -19.48 -2.85
CA TYR A 11 6.91 -19.34 -1.43
C TYR A 11 5.74 -20.27 -1.09
N ASP A 12 5.93 -21.07 -0.04
CA ASP A 12 4.83 -21.82 0.55
C ASP A 12 3.81 -20.86 1.19
N TRP A 13 2.52 -21.10 0.94
CA TRP A 13 1.45 -20.22 1.38
C TRP A 13 1.39 -20.11 2.91
N VAL A 14 1.79 -21.17 3.64
CA VAL A 14 1.88 -21.16 5.10
C VAL A 14 2.94 -20.17 5.57
N THR A 15 4.07 -20.11 4.86
CA THR A 15 5.15 -19.18 5.15
C THR A 15 4.73 -17.74 4.88
N LEU A 16 3.92 -17.51 3.84
CA LEU A 16 3.37 -16.20 3.51
C LEU A 16 2.28 -15.71 4.47
N LEU A 17 1.66 -16.59 5.25
CA LEU A 17 0.54 -16.22 6.13
C LEU A 17 0.91 -15.09 7.09
N GLN A 18 2.10 -15.16 7.69
CA GLN A 18 2.60 -14.12 8.60
C GLN A 18 2.81 -12.79 7.87
N ALA A 19 3.33 -12.84 6.65
CA ALA A 19 3.57 -11.67 5.82
C ALA A 19 2.26 -10.98 5.38
N VAL A 20 1.16 -11.73 5.23
CA VAL A 20 -0.16 -11.21 4.81
C VAL A 20 -1.01 -10.76 6.00
N GLN A 21 -0.88 -11.41 7.15
CA GLN A 21 -1.70 -11.14 8.33
C GLN A 21 -1.56 -9.70 8.83
N LEU A 22 -0.34 -9.17 8.83
CA LEU A 22 -0.08 -7.81 9.28
C LEU A 22 -0.75 -6.77 8.34
N PRO A 23 -0.48 -6.74 7.02
CA PRO A 23 -1.18 -5.87 6.07
C PRO A 23 -2.70 -5.98 6.15
N TYR A 24 -3.24 -7.20 6.26
CA TYR A 24 -4.69 -7.41 6.34
C TYR A 24 -5.29 -6.73 7.58
N ASN A 25 -4.67 -6.91 8.75
CA ASN A 25 -5.18 -6.34 10.00
C ASN A 25 -5.06 -4.82 10.09
N THR A 26 -4.12 -4.22 9.35
CA THR A 26 -3.89 -2.77 9.33
C THR A 26 -4.54 -2.05 8.15
N SER A 27 -5.07 -2.78 7.18
CA SER A 27 -5.76 -2.18 6.02
C SER A 27 -7.18 -1.76 6.38
N GLN A 28 -7.62 -0.62 5.83
CA GLN A 28 -8.98 -0.14 6.04
C GLN A 28 -9.97 -1.00 5.25
N ASN A 29 -11.03 -1.46 5.91
CA ASN A 29 -12.14 -2.12 5.25
C ASN A 29 -12.95 -1.09 4.45
N SER A 30 -13.32 -1.41 3.21
CA SER A 30 -14.05 -0.52 2.30
C SER A 30 -15.44 -0.13 2.79
N THR A 31 -16.13 -1.03 3.50
CA THR A 31 -17.51 -0.80 3.97
C THR A 31 -17.54 -0.07 5.30
N THR A 32 -16.68 -0.46 6.25
CA THR A 32 -16.72 0.09 7.61
C THR A 32 -15.78 1.27 7.83
N GLY A 33 -14.82 1.49 6.91
CA GLY A 33 -13.78 2.51 7.02
C GLY A 33 -12.79 2.27 8.18
N LYS A 34 -12.92 1.14 8.90
CA LYS A 34 -12.09 0.78 10.05
C LYS A 34 -11.19 -0.38 9.69
N THR A 35 -10.03 -0.42 10.34
CA THR A 35 -9.10 -1.55 10.24
C THR A 35 -9.56 -2.69 11.15
N PRO A 36 -9.34 -3.97 10.78
CA PRO A 36 -9.65 -5.09 11.68
C PRO A 36 -8.98 -4.98 13.05
N ALA A 37 -7.72 -4.55 13.12
CA ALA A 37 -7.00 -4.37 14.38
C ALA A 37 -7.67 -3.35 15.31
N LEU A 38 -8.22 -2.27 14.75
CA LEU A 38 -8.94 -1.26 15.53
C LEU A 38 -10.25 -1.81 16.11
N VAL A 39 -10.95 -2.68 15.38
CA VAL A 39 -12.21 -3.28 15.84
C VAL A 39 -11.96 -4.37 16.89
N GLU A 40 -10.91 -5.18 16.70
CA GLU A 40 -10.57 -6.28 17.61
C GLU A 40 -9.92 -5.79 18.90
N LYS A 41 -8.94 -4.88 18.79
CA LYS A 41 -8.04 -4.51 19.90
C LYS A 41 -8.26 -3.09 20.40
N GLY A 42 -9.00 -2.27 19.65
CA GLY A 42 -9.21 -0.85 19.98
C GLY A 42 -8.05 0.08 19.59
N TRP A 43 -6.99 -0.43 18.96
CA TRP A 43 -5.83 0.37 18.53
C TRP A 43 -5.19 -0.21 17.27
N ASN A 44 -4.47 0.64 16.53
CA ASN A 44 -3.69 0.25 15.36
C ASN A 44 -2.20 0.18 15.68
N THR A 45 -1.54 -0.87 15.20
CA THR A 45 -0.08 -0.97 15.24
C THR A 45 0.54 0.10 14.35
N LEU A 46 1.46 0.88 14.92
CA LEU A 46 2.29 1.81 14.17
C LEU A 46 3.21 1.02 13.24
N LEU A 47 3.02 1.15 11.93
CA LEU A 47 3.87 0.49 10.96
C LEU A 47 5.13 1.34 10.71
N PRO A 48 6.28 0.72 10.37
CA PRO A 48 7.52 1.46 10.06
C PRO A 48 7.34 2.48 8.92
N VAL A 49 6.43 2.22 7.97
CA VAL A 49 6.08 3.17 6.90
C VAL A 49 5.47 4.47 7.43
N ASP A 50 4.78 4.44 8.57
CA ASP A 50 4.21 5.64 9.21
C ASP A 50 5.30 6.44 9.93
N GLN A 51 6.39 5.79 10.36
CA GLN A 51 7.56 6.45 10.93
C GLN A 51 8.49 7.01 9.86
N LEU A 52 8.65 6.32 8.73
CA LEU A 52 9.45 6.76 7.58
C LEU A 52 8.93 8.08 6.97
N LYS A 53 7.61 8.30 7.01
CA LYS A 53 6.97 9.51 6.45
C LYS A 53 7.32 10.82 7.16
N LYS A 54 7.92 10.80 8.36
CA LYS A 54 8.22 12.04 9.12
C LYS A 54 9.58 12.66 8.83
N ASN A 55 10.56 11.88 8.37
CA ASN A 55 11.96 12.32 8.19
C ASN A 55 12.59 11.76 6.90
N LEU A 56 11.83 11.66 5.81
CA LEU A 56 12.42 11.37 4.50
C LEU A 56 13.18 12.62 4.01
N LEU A 57 14.43 12.74 4.45
CA LEU A 57 15.47 13.47 3.71
C LEU A 57 15.44 12.97 2.26
N THR A 58 15.52 13.91 1.34
CA THR A 58 15.40 13.77 -0.11
C THR A 58 16.00 12.48 -0.64
N ILE A 59 15.11 11.51 -0.74
CA ILE A 59 14.93 10.45 -1.72
C ILE A 59 16.05 10.32 -2.78
N HIS A 60 16.61 9.12 -2.86
CA HIS A 60 17.40 8.63 -4.00
C HIS A 60 16.75 9.02 -5.33
N LEU A 61 17.54 9.40 -6.35
CA LEU A 61 17.07 10.02 -7.62
C LEU A 61 15.83 9.33 -8.22
N THR A 62 15.78 8.00 -8.14
CA THR A 62 14.68 7.17 -8.66
C THR A 62 13.30 7.51 -8.09
N ALA A 63 13.21 7.99 -6.85
CA ALA A 63 11.91 8.31 -6.26
C ALA A 63 11.54 9.80 -6.31
N LYS A 64 12.45 10.66 -6.80
CA LYS A 64 12.04 11.90 -7.46
C LYS A 64 11.34 11.58 -8.79
N ASP A 65 11.95 10.73 -9.61
CA ASP A 65 11.40 10.35 -10.92
C ASP A 65 10.04 9.63 -10.78
N PHE A 66 9.91 8.72 -9.79
CA PHE A 66 8.65 8.07 -9.49
C PHE A 66 7.56 9.04 -9.02
N HIS A 67 7.92 10.07 -8.24
CA HIS A 67 6.96 11.07 -7.79
C HIS A 67 6.41 11.92 -8.95
N GLU A 68 7.29 12.31 -9.88
CA GLU A 68 6.88 13.06 -11.08
C GLU A 68 5.97 12.21 -11.98
N MET A 69 6.31 10.93 -12.18
CA MET A 69 5.46 9.99 -12.91
C MET A 69 4.09 9.79 -12.25
N TRP A 70 4.07 9.57 -10.93
CA TRP A 70 2.84 9.40 -10.15
C TRP A 70 1.93 10.63 -10.27
N LYS A 71 2.51 11.83 -10.18
CA LYS A 71 1.77 13.09 -10.28
C LYS A 71 1.10 13.23 -11.66
N GLY A 72 1.85 12.96 -12.74
CA GLY A 72 1.29 12.97 -14.09
C GLY A 72 0.14 11.97 -14.26
N ALA A 73 0.28 10.76 -13.72
CA ALA A 73 -0.79 9.75 -13.78
C ALA A 73 -2.05 10.19 -13.02
N CYS A 74 -1.91 10.87 -11.88
CA CYS A 74 -3.04 11.43 -11.14
C CYS A 74 -3.75 12.55 -11.91
N ASP A 75 -2.99 13.45 -12.54
CA ASP A 75 -3.55 14.55 -13.32
C ASP A 75 -4.37 14.01 -14.50
N THR A 76 -3.81 13.07 -15.28
CA THR A 76 -4.53 12.43 -16.40
C THR A 76 -5.74 11.63 -15.93
N ALA A 77 -5.64 10.91 -14.82
CA ALA A 77 -6.80 10.20 -14.25
C ALA A 77 -7.92 11.17 -13.85
N SER A 78 -7.57 12.35 -13.34
CA SER A 78 -8.55 13.39 -12.98
C SER A 78 -9.24 13.99 -14.21
N GLU A 79 -8.50 14.18 -15.30
CA GLU A 79 -9.03 14.65 -16.58
C GLU A 79 -9.97 13.61 -17.21
N CYS A 80 -9.60 12.32 -17.24
CA CYS A 80 -10.48 11.26 -17.73
C CYS A 80 -11.77 11.12 -16.90
N ILE A 81 -11.71 11.36 -15.59
CA ILE A 81 -12.92 11.36 -14.73
C ILE A 81 -13.79 12.59 -15.02
N ALA A 82 -13.19 13.73 -15.39
CA ALA A 82 -13.92 14.93 -15.77
C ALA A 82 -14.63 14.75 -17.13
N GLU A 83 -13.92 14.20 -18.13
CA GLU A 83 -14.49 13.87 -19.44
C GLU A 83 -15.60 12.82 -19.36
N ALA A 84 -15.47 11.81 -18.49
CA ALA A 84 -16.49 10.78 -18.31
C ALA A 84 -17.79 11.27 -17.62
N LYS A 85 -17.79 12.49 -17.06
CA LYS A 85 -18.97 13.11 -16.43
C LYS A 85 -19.72 14.07 -17.35
N GLU A 86 -19.15 14.39 -18.51
CA GLU A 86 -19.79 15.16 -19.59
C GLU A 86 -20.53 14.22 -20.56
#